data_AF-A0A5B8NRC9-F1
#
_entry.id   AF-A0A5B8NRC9-F1
#
_cell.length_a   1.000
_cell.length_b   1.000
_cell.length_c   1.000
_cell.angle_alpha   90.00
_cell.angle_beta   90.00
_cell.angle_gamma   90.00
#
_symmetry.space_group_name_H-M   'P 1'
#
loop_
_entity.id
_entity.type
_entity.pdbx_description
1 polymer ?
#
loop_
_entity_poly.entity_id
_entity_poly.type
_entity_poly.pdbx_seq_one_letter_code
_entity_poly.pdbx_strand_id
1 'polypeptide(L)'
;MKLDTRQFSLEAYEGLTEVKERLTKELSEDYCKRASSLVQGLTAYISTWGLHRLSGDMKKFLNGTGSDTKYKGIVYQVFLNRLKTFSNGNFDPNNESTLIQLPLREYTVLNRLSIQLAKEWSFWAVAVLGEAKE
;
A
#
# COMPACT_ATOMS: atom_id res chain seq x y z
N MET A 1 -8.27 1.62 20.33
CA MET A 1 -6.90 1.25 19.95
C MET A 1 -6.03 2.49 20.10
N LYS A 2 -5.03 2.46 20.99
CA LYS A 2 -4.06 3.56 21.11
C LYS A 2 -3.04 3.34 20.00
N LEU A 3 -2.92 4.30 19.09
CA LEU A 3 -2.04 4.22 17.93
C LEU A 3 -0.60 4.35 18.41
N ASP A 4 0.15 3.25 18.46
CA ASP A 4 1.58 3.29 18.78
C ASP A 4 2.36 3.64 17.53
N THR A 5 2.88 4.87 17.48
CA THR A 5 3.70 5.39 16.38
C THR A 5 4.88 4.47 16.00
N ARG A 6 5.42 3.71 16.97
CA ARG A 6 6.53 2.78 16.71
C ARG A 6 6.08 1.60 15.86
N GLN A 7 4.85 1.13 16.06
CA GLN A 7 4.29 0.04 15.25
C GLN A 7 4.05 0.49 13.82
N PHE A 8 3.53 1.71 13.62
CA PHE A 8 3.39 2.28 12.28
C PHE A 8 4.73 2.38 11.56
N SER A 9 5.76 2.89 12.24
CA SER A 9 7.10 3.01 11.67
C SER A 9 7.68 1.66 11.29
N LEU A 10 7.51 0.64 12.14
CA LEU A 10 7.94 -0.73 11.85
C LEU A 10 7.21 -1.30 10.62
N GLU A 11 5.88 -1.23 10.60
CA GLU A 11 5.06 -1.73 9.47
C GLU A 11 5.38 -1.02 8.14
N ALA A 12 5.69 0.27 8.21
CA ALA A 12 6.14 1.04 7.05
C ALA A 12 7.51 0.59 6.56
N TYR A 13 8.49 0.49 7.45
CA TYR A 13 9.83 0.06 7.10
C TYR A 13 9.85 -1.36 6.53
N GLU A 14 9.18 -2.31 7.19
CA GLU A 14 9.10 -3.69 6.73
C GLU A 14 8.33 -3.80 5.40
N GLY A 15 7.20 -3.11 5.27
CA GLY A 15 6.41 -3.11 4.04
C GLY A 15 7.18 -2.54 2.85
N LEU A 16 7.93 -1.45 3.04
CA LEU A 16 8.74 -0.86 1.98
C LEU A 16 9.96 -1.70 1.63
N THR A 17 10.55 -2.39 2.62
CA THR A 17 11.64 -3.34 2.39
C THR A 17 11.14 -4.50 1.53
N GLU A 18 9.96 -5.05 1.85
CA GLU A 18 9.31 -6.10 1.04
C GLU A 18 8.99 -5.60 -0.38
N VAL A 19 8.51 -4.37 -0.53
CA VAL A 19 8.32 -3.75 -1.86
C VAL A 19 9.63 -3.72 -2.63
N LYS A 20 10.72 -3.24 -2.02
CA LYS A 20 12.03 -3.16 -2.66
C LYS A 20 12.51 -4.53 -3.14
N GLU A 21 12.48 -5.53 -2.26
CA GLU A 21 12.88 -6.90 -2.57
C GLU A 21 12.10 -7.48 -3.74
N ARG A 22 10.77 -7.32 -3.73
CA ARG A 22 9.90 -7.80 -4.81
C ARG A 22 10.16 -7.08 -6.13
N LEU A 23 10.33 -5.76 -6.11
CA LEU A 23 10.61 -4.99 -7.33
C LEU A 23 11.96 -5.35 -7.94
N THR A 24 13.00 -5.49 -7.13
CA THR A 24 14.33 -5.90 -7.59
C THR A 24 14.31 -7.34 -8.14
N LYS A 25 13.52 -8.24 -7.54
CA LYS A 25 13.42 -9.64 -7.98
C LYS A 25 12.54 -9.83 -9.22
N GLU A 26 11.40 -9.16 -9.29
CA GLU A 26 10.39 -9.37 -10.35
C GLU A 26 10.54 -8.42 -11.55
N LEU A 27 11.23 -7.29 -11.37
CA LEU A 27 11.34 -6.22 -12.36
C LEU A 27 12.80 -5.71 -12.46
N SER A 28 13.08 -4.55 -11.89
CA SER A 28 14.38 -3.87 -11.91
C SER A 28 14.44 -2.84 -10.78
N GLU A 29 15.64 -2.50 -10.31
CA GLU A 29 15.89 -1.50 -9.27
C GLU A 29 15.35 -0.10 -9.66
N ASP A 30 15.29 0.23 -10.94
CA ASP A 30 14.71 1.49 -11.44
C ASP A 30 13.25 1.69 -11.01
N TYR A 31 12.50 0.60 -10.80
CA TYR A 31 11.12 0.67 -10.32
C TYR A 31 11.01 1.04 -8.84
N CYS A 32 12.08 0.92 -8.05
CA CYS A 32 12.06 1.36 -6.64
C CYS A 32 11.86 2.88 -6.56
N LYS A 33 12.56 3.66 -7.39
CA LYS A 33 12.42 5.12 -7.43
C LYS A 33 11.02 5.55 -7.90
N ARG A 34 10.45 4.84 -8.88
CA ARG A 34 9.05 5.08 -9.33
C ARG A 34 8.03 4.70 -8.25
N ALA A 35 8.29 3.62 -7.51
CA ALA A 35 7.48 3.21 -6.38
C ALA A 35 7.55 4.22 -5.23
N SER A 36 8.70 4.87 -5.01
CA SER A 36 8.86 5.95 -4.03
C SER A 36 7.86 7.10 -4.31
N SER A 37 7.78 7.57 -5.56
CA SER A 37 6.80 8.58 -5.99
C SER A 37 5.35 8.11 -5.75
N LEU A 38 5.05 6.86 -6.07
CA LEU A 38 3.71 6.27 -5.88
C LEU A 38 3.32 6.21 -4.39
N VAL A 39 4.23 5.75 -3.53
CA VAL A 39 4.01 5.64 -2.09
C VAL A 39 3.76 7.01 -1.46
N GLN A 40 4.46 8.05 -1.91
CA GLN A 40 4.21 9.40 -1.42
C GLN A 40 2.78 9.89 -1.76
N GLY A 41 2.24 9.45 -2.91
CA GLY A 41 0.86 9.72 -3.33
C GLY A 41 -0.22 8.85 -2.68
N LEU A 42 0.14 7.77 -1.98
CA LEU A 42 -0.82 6.78 -1.47
C LEU A 42 -1.84 7.41 -0.49
N THR A 43 -1.39 8.34 0.34
CA THR A 43 -2.25 9.04 1.32
C THR A 43 -3.38 9.79 0.61
N ALA A 44 -3.06 10.54 -0.45
CA ALA A 44 -4.04 11.31 -1.22
C ALA A 44 -4.98 10.38 -1.99
N TYR A 45 -4.44 9.30 -2.56
CA TYR A 45 -5.22 8.30 -3.28
C TYR A 45 -6.28 7.67 -2.37
N ILE A 46 -5.89 7.15 -1.21
CA ILE A 46 -6.80 6.47 -0.27
C ILE A 46 -7.83 7.47 0.28
N SER A 47 -7.41 8.70 0.57
CA SER A 47 -8.32 9.74 1.07
C SER A 47 -9.40 10.11 0.04
N THR A 48 -9.08 10.06 -1.25
CA THR A 48 -10.00 10.42 -2.34
C THR A 48 -10.88 9.25 -2.77
N TRP A 49 -10.30 8.05 -2.86
CA TRP A 49 -10.94 6.91 -3.52
C TRP A 49 -11.26 5.72 -2.62
N GLY A 50 -10.66 5.68 -1.43
CA GLY A 50 -10.82 4.59 -0.47
C GLY A 50 -10.11 3.29 -0.86
N LEU A 51 -10.20 2.32 0.05
CA LEU A 51 -9.51 1.04 -0.05
C LEU A 51 -10.12 0.10 -1.09
N HIS A 52 -11.43 0.17 -1.32
CA HIS A 52 -12.10 -0.66 -2.33
C HIS A 52 -11.48 -0.45 -3.73
N ARG A 53 -11.31 0.81 -4.14
CA ARG A 53 -10.68 1.13 -5.43
C ARG A 53 -9.21 0.74 -5.46
N LEU A 54 -8.48 0.94 -4.36
CA LEU A 54 -7.07 0.54 -4.25
C LEU A 54 -6.89 -0.96 -4.51
N SER A 55 -7.76 -1.82 -3.93
CA SER A 55 -7.74 -3.27 -4.14
C SER A 55 -8.11 -3.65 -5.59
N GLY A 56 -9.09 -2.97 -6.19
CA GLY A 56 -9.41 -3.17 -7.62
C GLY A 56 -8.25 -2.80 -8.54
N ASP A 57 -7.62 -1.64 -8.32
CA ASP A 57 -6.46 -1.20 -9.11
C ASP A 57 -5.25 -2.11 -8.90
N MET A 58 -5.03 -2.62 -7.67
CA MET A 58 -4.01 -3.62 -7.38
C MET A 58 -4.17 -4.84 -8.29
N LYS A 59 -5.36 -5.45 -8.33
CA LYS A 59 -5.63 -6.61 -9.19
C LYS A 59 -5.42 -6.30 -10.66
N LYS A 60 -5.96 -5.17 -11.12
CA LYS A 60 -5.81 -4.70 -12.50
C LYS A 60 -4.34 -4.60 -12.91
N PHE A 61 -3.51 -4.03 -12.05
CA PHE A 61 -2.08 -3.83 -12.34
C PHE A 61 -1.25 -5.11 -12.24
N LEU A 62 -1.60 -6.03 -11.34
CA LEU A 62 -0.93 -7.33 -11.24
C LEU A 62 -1.26 -8.25 -12.42
N ASN A 63 -2.50 -8.22 -12.90
CA ASN A 63 -2.97 -9.05 -14.02
C ASN A 63 -2.70 -8.42 -15.40
N GLY A 64 -2.27 -7.16 -15.43
CA GLY A 64 -1.92 -6.47 -16.67
C GLY A 64 -0.63 -7.01 -17.30
N THR A 65 -0.50 -6.87 -18.61
CA THR A 65 0.70 -7.28 -19.37
C THR A 65 1.82 -6.23 -19.35
N GLY A 66 1.53 -5.00 -18.91
CA GLY A 66 2.49 -3.90 -18.85
C GLY A 66 3.34 -3.90 -17.59
N SER A 67 4.66 -4.11 -17.74
CA SER A 67 5.66 -3.95 -16.68
C SER A 67 5.61 -2.57 -16.02
N ASP A 68 5.33 -1.52 -16.82
CA ASP A 68 5.15 -0.14 -16.37
C ASP A 68 3.98 0.06 -15.39
N THR A 69 3.08 -0.91 -15.27
CA THR A 69 1.99 -0.87 -14.28
C THR A 69 2.14 -1.91 -13.19
N LYS A 70 2.88 -3.00 -13.45
CA LYS A 70 3.05 -4.11 -12.50
C LYS A 70 3.63 -3.65 -11.15
N TYR A 71 4.58 -2.71 -11.16
CA TYR A 71 5.15 -2.17 -9.91
C TYR A 71 4.09 -1.51 -9.02
N LYS A 72 3.08 -0.85 -9.60
CA LYS A 72 1.97 -0.25 -8.85
C LYS A 72 1.15 -1.32 -8.15
N GLY A 73 0.88 -2.42 -8.85
CA GLY A 73 0.19 -3.58 -8.30
C GLY A 73 0.94 -4.20 -7.12
N ILE A 74 2.28 -4.33 -7.22
CA ILE A 74 3.14 -4.82 -6.14
C ILE A 74 3.04 -3.91 -4.91
N VAL A 75 3.21 -2.60 -5.08
CA VAL A 75 3.11 -1.63 -3.97
C VAL A 75 1.75 -1.72 -3.27
N TYR A 76 0.65 -1.72 -4.04
CA TYR A 76 -0.69 -1.77 -3.47
C TYR A 76 -0.97 -3.09 -2.76
N GLN A 77 -0.47 -4.21 -3.30
CA GLN A 77 -0.65 -5.52 -2.69
C GLN A 77 0.08 -5.63 -1.36
N VAL A 78 1.36 -5.22 -1.30
CA VAL A 78 2.12 -5.24 -0.05
C VAL A 78 1.45 -4.31 0.97
N PHE A 79 1.03 -3.12 0.57
CA PHE A 79 0.33 -2.19 1.45
C PHE A 79 -0.97 -2.79 2.03
N LEU A 80 -1.82 -3.39 1.19
CA LEU A 80 -3.08 -4.00 1.63
C LEU A 80 -2.86 -5.21 2.54
N ASN A 81 -1.83 -6.03 2.27
CA ASN A 81 -1.46 -7.16 3.12
C ASN A 81 -0.98 -6.68 4.50
N ARG A 82 -0.09 -5.68 4.55
CA ARG A 82 0.38 -5.08 5.80
C ARG A 82 -0.76 -4.44 6.57
N LEU A 83 -1.64 -3.71 5.88
CA LEU A 83 -2.84 -3.14 6.50
C LEU A 83 -3.75 -4.22 7.10
N LYS A 84 -3.98 -5.34 6.41
CA LYS A 84 -4.79 -6.45 6.94
C LYS A 84 -4.20 -6.99 8.24
N THR A 85 -2.91 -7.32 8.23
CA THR A 85 -2.20 -7.84 9.40
C THR A 85 -2.21 -6.84 10.54
N PHE A 86 -1.87 -5.58 10.27
CA PHE A 86 -1.77 -4.51 11.26
C PHE A 86 -3.13 -4.14 11.89
N SER A 87 -4.20 -4.15 11.09
CA SER A 87 -5.56 -3.85 11.55
C SER A 87 -6.26 -5.05 12.20
N ASN A 88 -5.73 -6.27 12.01
CA ASN A 88 -6.46 -7.51 12.21
C ASN A 88 -7.85 -7.47 11.54
N GLY A 89 -7.93 -6.85 10.36
CA GLY A 89 -9.17 -6.53 9.67
C GLY A 89 -9.76 -7.75 8.95
N ASN A 90 -11.09 -7.85 8.98
CA ASN A 90 -11.83 -8.92 8.29
C ASN A 90 -12.06 -8.57 6.81
N PHE A 91 -10.98 -8.36 6.06
CA PHE A 91 -11.04 -8.20 4.60
C PHE A 91 -9.96 -9.04 3.92
N ASP A 92 -10.13 -9.28 2.64
CA ASP A 92 -9.16 -9.95 1.80
C ASP A 92 -8.58 -8.96 0.76
N PRO A 93 -7.28 -8.62 0.84
CA PRO A 93 -6.58 -7.83 -0.16
C PRO A 93 -6.80 -8.30 -1.59
N ASN A 94 -6.94 -9.61 -1.80
CA ASN A 94 -7.15 -10.24 -3.10
C ASN A 94 -8.64 -10.42 -3.44
N ASN A 95 -9.55 -9.86 -2.67
CA ASN A 95 -10.98 -9.84 -2.98
C ASN A 95 -11.60 -8.51 -2.53
N GLU A 96 -11.68 -7.55 -3.46
CA GLU A 96 -12.22 -6.21 -3.25
C GLU A 96 -13.65 -6.23 -2.71
N SER A 97 -14.46 -7.24 -3.04
CA SER A 97 -15.83 -7.34 -2.55
C SER A 97 -15.92 -7.44 -1.02
N THR A 98 -14.87 -7.96 -0.36
CA THR A 98 -14.83 -8.03 1.10
C THR A 98 -14.78 -6.66 1.76
N LEU A 99 -14.18 -5.66 1.10
CA LEU A 99 -14.09 -4.29 1.62
C LEU A 99 -15.42 -3.55 1.57
N ILE A 100 -16.21 -3.74 0.49
CA ILE A 100 -17.51 -3.05 0.34
C ILE A 100 -18.61 -3.70 1.19
N GLN A 101 -18.42 -4.96 1.59
CA GLN A 101 -19.33 -5.70 2.46
C GLN A 101 -19.11 -5.38 3.95
N LEU A 102 -18.01 -4.70 4.31
CA LEU A 102 -17.76 -4.30 5.69
C LEU A 102 -18.86 -3.34 6.20
N PRO A 103 -19.28 -3.47 7.46
CA PRO A 103 -20.10 -2.45 8.11
C PRO A 103 -19.45 -1.06 7.97
N LEU A 104 -20.27 -0.03 7.72
CA LEU A 104 -19.80 1.34 7.47
C LEU A 104 -18.80 1.83 8.53
N ARG A 105 -19.05 1.52 9.81
CA ARG A 105 -18.15 1.89 10.91
C ARG A 105 -16.79 1.21 10.80
N GLU A 106 -16.76 -0.07 10.50
CA GLU A 106 -15.52 -0.85 10.35
C GLU A 106 -14.72 -0.35 9.15
N TYR A 107 -15.38 -0.15 8.00
CA TYR A 107 -14.74 0.40 6.81
C TYR A 107 -14.17 1.80 7.08
N THR A 108 -14.91 2.66 7.78
CA THR A 108 -14.45 4.02 8.11
C THR A 108 -13.22 4.01 9.03
N VAL A 109 -13.20 3.11 10.03
CA VAL A 109 -12.05 2.94 10.92
C VAL A 109 -10.84 2.41 10.14
N LEU A 110 -11.05 1.40 9.30
CA LEU A 110 -10.01 0.83 8.45
C LEU A 110 -9.44 1.88 7.49
N ASN A 111 -10.28 2.72 6.89
CA ASN A 111 -9.85 3.78 5.98
C ASN A 111 -9.06 4.89 6.71
N ARG A 112 -9.43 5.23 7.95
CA ARG A 112 -8.63 6.17 8.76
C ARG A 112 -7.27 5.58 9.13
N LEU A 113 -7.24 4.31 9.49
CA LEU A 113 -6.00 3.60 9.82
C LEU A 113 -5.07 3.51 8.61
N SER A 114 -5.61 3.18 7.43
CA SER A 114 -4.83 3.11 6.20
C SER A 114 -4.26 4.45 5.78
N ILE A 115 -5.00 5.55 5.97
CA ILE A 115 -4.47 6.90 5.72
C ILE A 115 -3.29 7.21 6.65
N GLN A 116 -3.34 6.79 7.91
CA GLN A 116 -2.22 6.98 8.84
C GLN A 116 -1.01 6.11 8.46
N LEU A 117 -1.25 4.85 8.10
CA LEU A 117 -0.19 3.96 7.62
C LEU A 117 0.46 4.46 6.33
N ALA A 118 -0.34 4.96 5.39
CA ALA A 118 0.14 5.54 4.15
C ALA A 118 1.00 6.80 4.36
N LYS A 119 0.70 7.61 5.39
CA LYS A 119 1.55 8.75 5.77
C LYS A 119 2.91 8.29 6.26
N GLU A 120 2.94 7.25 7.09
CA GLU A 120 4.19 6.68 7.58
C GLU A 120 5.00 6.05 6.44
N TRP A 121 4.34 5.32 5.52
CA TRP A 121 4.98 4.81 4.31
C TRP A 121 5.59 5.94 3.46
N SER A 122 4.85 7.05 3.28
CA SER A 122 5.35 8.22 2.55
C SER A 122 6.62 8.80 3.19
N PHE A 123 6.66 8.87 4.52
CA PHE A 123 7.83 9.34 5.27
C PHE A 123 9.07 8.46 5.03
N TRP A 124 8.91 7.14 5.03
CA TRP A 124 10.03 6.19 4.85
C TRP A 124 10.39 5.92 3.38
N ALA A 125 9.53 6.29 2.43
CA ALA A 125 9.67 5.91 1.02
C ALA A 125 11.05 6.24 0.44
N VAL A 126 11.52 7.48 0.62
CA VAL A 126 12.81 7.93 0.07
C VAL A 126 13.98 7.19 0.72
N ALA A 127 13.93 6.96 2.03
CA ALA A 127 14.99 6.30 2.77
C ALA A 127 15.17 4.82 2.34
N VAL A 128 14.08 4.14 1.99
CA VAL A 128 14.11 2.70 1.64
C VAL A 128 14.21 2.47 0.13
N LEU A 129 13.37 3.15 -0.65
CA LEU A 129 13.22 2.95 -2.10
C LEU A 129 14.07 3.90 -2.96
N GLY A 130 14.66 4.92 -2.35
CA GLY A 130 15.44 5.95 -3.02
C GLY A 130 14.63 7.18 -3.45
N GLU A 131 15.33 8.19 -3.94
CA GLU A 131 14.72 9.43 -4.43
C GLU A 131 13.69 9.15 -5.54
N ALA A 132 12.53 9.79 -5.39
CA ALA A 132 11.45 9.74 -6.34
C ALA A 132 11.94 10.16 -7.73
N LYS A 133 11.63 9.35 -8.75
CA LYS A 133 11.85 9.69 -10.15
C LYS A 133 10.49 9.98 -10.79
N GLU A 134 10.37 11.12 -11.46
CA GLU A 134 9.21 11.47 -12.29
C GLU A 134 9.08 10.54 -13.50
#